data_AF-A0AAU4WZ61-F1
#
_entry.id   AF-A0AAU4WZ61-F1
#
_cell.length_a   1.000
_cell.length_b   1.000
_cell.length_c   1.000
_cell.angle_alpha   90.00
_cell.angle_beta   90.00
_cell.angle_gamma   90.00
#
_symmetry.space_group_name_H-M   'P 1'
#
loop_
_entity.id
_entity.type
_entity.pdbx_description
1 polymer ?
#
loop_
_entity_poly.entity_id
_entity_poly.type
_entity_poly.pdbx_seq_one_letter_code
_entity_poly.pdbx_strand_id
1 'polypeptide(L)'
;MLPPLVLPDSESYPSTVPREDLVAALDAVDCRHDVNDRLTFGEQSSILTQPANVCAVFFTPGRDDHVPHRERHYLGVIHKHTA
;
A
#
# COMPACT_ATOMS: atom_id res chain seq x y z
N MET A 1 24.99 -11.63 11.78
CA MET A 1 24.66 -10.76 10.63
C MET A 1 23.45 -11.36 9.94
N LEU A 2 22.31 -10.68 9.97
CA LEU A 2 21.12 -11.07 9.22
C LEU A 2 21.35 -10.78 7.73
N PRO A 3 20.93 -11.65 6.79
CA PRO A 3 21.09 -11.36 5.38
C PRO A 3 20.21 -10.15 5.01
N PRO A 4 20.69 -9.25 4.14
CA PRO A 4 19.87 -8.17 3.62
C PRO A 4 18.86 -8.81 2.65
N LEU A 5 17.67 -9.13 3.14
CA LEU A 5 16.50 -9.37 2.30
C LEU A 5 16.02 -8.02 1.77
N VAL A 6 16.88 -7.33 1.01
CA VAL A 6 16.50 -6.14 0.27
C VAL A 6 15.67 -6.66 -0.90
N LEU A 7 14.34 -6.62 -0.72
CA LEU A 7 13.41 -6.77 -1.83
C LEU A 7 13.79 -5.70 -2.88
N PRO A 8 14.31 -6.07 -4.06
CA PRO A 8 14.43 -5.11 -5.14
C PRO A 8 12.99 -4.75 -5.56
N ASP A 9 12.72 -3.47 -5.78
CA ASP A 9 11.44 -2.90 -6.25
C ASP A 9 10.42 -2.45 -5.18
N SER A 10 10.85 -1.99 -4.00
CA SER A 10 9.99 -1.14 -3.16
C SER A 10 10.20 0.33 -3.52
N GLU A 11 9.26 0.91 -4.26
CA GLU A 11 9.21 2.37 -4.48
C GLU A 11 8.37 2.99 -3.36
N SER A 12 8.99 3.88 -2.58
CA SER A 12 8.29 4.65 -1.55
C SER A 12 7.66 5.88 -2.20
N TYR A 13 6.33 5.96 -2.18
CA TYR A 13 5.59 7.10 -2.70
C TYR A 13 5.36 8.12 -1.58
N PRO A 14 5.39 9.43 -1.86
CA PRO A 14 4.92 10.41 -0.89
C PRO A 14 3.46 10.07 -0.55
N SER A 15 3.08 10.16 0.72
CA SER A 15 1.77 9.84 1.30
C SER A 15 0.64 10.74 0.75
N THR A 16 0.40 10.75 -0.55
CA THR A 16 -0.56 11.64 -1.22
C THR A 16 -1.81 10.91 -1.66
N VAL A 17 -1.74 9.59 -1.80
CA VAL A 17 -2.82 8.76 -2.33
C VAL A 17 -3.54 8.06 -1.16
N PRO A 18 -4.79 8.42 -0.86
CA PRO A 18 -5.62 7.67 0.08
C PRO A 18 -5.89 6.25 -0.43
N ARG A 19 -6.04 5.32 0.51
CA ARG A 19 -6.45 3.94 0.21
C ARG A 19 -7.72 3.88 -0.65
N GLU A 20 -8.75 4.62 -0.24
CA GLU A 20 -10.05 4.65 -0.92
C GLU A 20 -9.93 5.14 -2.37
N ASP A 21 -9.04 6.11 -2.64
CA ASP A 21 -8.81 6.63 -3.98
C ASP A 21 -8.12 5.59 -4.87
N LEU A 22 -7.18 4.81 -4.33
CA LEU A 22 -6.58 3.70 -5.07
C LEU A 22 -7.60 2.58 -5.35
N VAL A 23 -8.44 2.22 -4.38
CA VAL A 23 -9.53 1.24 -4.55
C VAL A 23 -10.46 1.67 -5.67
N ALA A 24 -10.95 2.92 -5.61
CA ALA A 24 -11.83 3.47 -6.64
C ALA A 24 -11.20 3.47 -8.03
N ALA A 25 -9.89 3.76 -8.13
CA ALA A 25 -9.16 3.71 -9.38
C ALA A 25 -9.01 2.28 -9.92
N LEU A 26 -8.78 1.30 -9.06
CA LEU A 26 -8.72 -0.12 -9.42
C LEU A 26 -10.08 -0.63 -9.90
N ASP A 27 -11.16 -0.27 -9.19
CA ASP A 27 -12.54 -0.60 -9.57
C ASP A 27 -12.91 0.00 -10.93
N ALA A 28 -12.50 1.26 -11.19
CA ALA A 28 -12.79 1.95 -12.45
C ALA A 28 -12.18 1.26 -13.69
N VAL A 29 -11.13 0.46 -13.51
CA VAL A 29 -10.47 -0.29 -14.59
C VAL A 29 -10.72 -1.80 -14.50
N ASP A 30 -11.67 -2.24 -13.67
CA ASP A 30 -11.99 -3.65 -13.41
C ASP A 30 -10.75 -4.46 -12.99
N CYS A 31 -9.83 -3.81 -12.26
CA CYS A 31 -8.65 -4.48 -11.73
C CYS A 31 -9.02 -5.23 -10.45
N ARG A 32 -8.98 -6.56 -10.55
CA ARG A 32 -9.22 -7.45 -9.42
C ARG A 32 -8.22 -7.15 -8.30
N HIS A 33 -8.74 -6.93 -7.11
CA HIS A 33 -7.93 -6.68 -5.93
C HIS A 33 -8.62 -7.23 -4.68
N ASP A 34 -7.81 -7.63 -3.71
CA ASP A 34 -8.28 -8.15 -2.43
C ASP A 34 -7.55 -7.43 -1.29
N VAL A 35 -8.21 -7.27 -0.14
CA VAL A 35 -7.53 -6.82 1.07
C VAL A 35 -6.59 -7.91 1.55
N ASN A 36 -5.33 -7.56 1.80
CA ASN A 36 -4.36 -8.51 2.33
C ASN A 36 -4.47 -8.54 3.86
N ASP A 37 -5.27 -9.46 4.37
CA ASP A 37 -5.53 -9.63 5.81
C ASP A 37 -4.25 -9.88 6.62
N ARG A 38 -3.19 -10.43 6.00
CA ARG A 38 -1.92 -10.70 6.68
C ARG A 38 -1.12 -9.43 6.94
N LEU A 39 -1.34 -8.40 6.11
CA LEU A 39 -0.69 -7.10 6.17
C LEU A 39 -1.66 -5.97 6.55
N THR A 40 -2.86 -6.33 6.98
CA THR A 40 -3.86 -5.38 7.48
C THR A 40 -3.98 -5.58 8.99
N PHE A 41 -3.26 -4.76 9.76
CA PHE A 41 -3.24 -4.83 11.22
C PHE A 41 -2.89 -3.47 11.83
N GLY A 42 -3.47 -3.16 12.99
CA GLY A 42 -3.26 -1.89 13.67
C GLY A 42 -3.67 -0.71 12.78
N GLU A 43 -2.72 0.17 12.49
CA GLU A 43 -2.89 1.36 11.64
C GLU A 43 -2.41 1.13 10.19
N GLN A 44 -2.13 -0.13 9.84
CA GLN A 44 -1.71 -0.55 8.51
C GLN A 44 -2.85 -1.25 7.78
N SER A 45 -3.03 -0.93 6.51
CA SER A 45 -3.92 -1.63 5.59
C SER A 45 -3.16 -2.04 4.35
N SER A 46 -3.55 -3.13 3.71
CA SER A 46 -2.88 -3.57 2.46
C SER A 46 -3.86 -4.10 1.44
N ILE A 47 -3.57 -3.84 0.16
CA ILE A 47 -4.33 -4.31 -1.00
C ILE A 47 -3.39 -5.09 -1.91
N LEU A 48 -3.82 -6.25 -2.36
CA LEU A 48 -3.11 -7.07 -3.34
C LEU A 48 -3.90 -7.09 -4.65
N THR A 49 -3.28 -6.67 -5.74
CA THR A 49 -3.88 -6.73 -7.07
C THR A 49 -3.62 -8.08 -7.74
N GLN A 50 -4.56 -8.52 -8.57
CA GLN A 50 -4.49 -9.73 -9.39
C GLN A 50 -4.74 -9.39 -10.87
N PRO A 51 -4.06 -10.09 -11.79
CA PRO A 51 -3.08 -11.15 -11.59
C PRO A 51 -1.65 -10.63 -11.35
N ALA A 52 -1.45 -9.30 -11.33
CA ALA A 52 -0.13 -8.68 -11.31
C ALA A 52 0.67 -8.89 -10.00
N ASN A 53 0.01 -9.35 -8.93
CA ASN A 53 0.59 -9.56 -7.60
C ASN A 53 1.32 -8.31 -7.08
N VAL A 54 0.72 -7.14 -7.30
CA VAL A 54 1.24 -5.88 -6.77
C VAL A 54 0.55 -5.62 -5.44
N CYS A 55 1.36 -5.46 -4.40
CA CYS A 55 0.92 -5.18 -3.05
C CYS A 55 1.11 -3.69 -2.76
N ALA A 56 0.02 -2.99 -2.48
CA ALA A 56 0.02 -1.63 -1.96
C ALA A 56 -0.20 -1.69 -0.44
N VAL A 57 0.66 -1.02 0.31
CA VAL A 57 0.59 -0.92 1.76
C VAL A 57 0.35 0.53 2.14
N PHE A 58 -0.62 0.72 3.02
CA PHE A 58 -1.11 2.01 3.47
C PHE A 58 -0.95 2.14 4.96
N PHE A 59 -0.64 3.35 5.41
CA PHE A 59 -0.41 3.68 6.81
C PHE A 59 -1.18 4.94 7.17
N THR A 60 -1.56 5.08 8.44
CA THR A 60 -1.88 6.38 9.00
C THR A 60 -0.65 7.30 8.90
N PRO A 61 -0.84 8.59 8.61
CA PRO A 61 0.26 9.53 8.52
C PRO A 61 0.87 9.77 9.90
N GLY A 62 2.20 9.80 9.92
CA GLY A 62 2.99 10.05 11.12
C GLY A 62 2.83 11.48 11.64
N ARG A 63 3.52 11.79 12.75
CA ARG A 63 3.43 13.11 13.38
C ARG A 63 3.89 14.25 12.45
N ASP A 64 4.84 13.95 11.57
CA ASP A 64 5.53 14.92 10.72
C ASP A 64 5.03 14.92 9.25
N ASP A 65 4.04 14.09 8.93
CA ASP A 65 3.45 14.06 7.58
C ASP A 65 2.45 15.22 7.38
N HIS A 66 2.68 16.02 6.34
CA HIS A 66 1.84 17.15 5.97
C HIS A 66 0.72 16.74 5.01
N VAL A 67 -0.19 15.88 5.47
CA VAL A 67 -1.34 15.40 4.68
C VAL A 67 -2.66 15.86 5.29
N PRO A 68 -3.69 16.15 4.48
CA PRO A 68 -5.04 16.37 5.00
C PRO A 68 -5.56 15.08 5.67
N HIS A 69 -6.59 15.12 6.53
CA HIS A 69 -7.25 13.91 7.06
C HIS A 69 -6.33 12.83 7.68
N ARG A 70 -5.75 13.12 8.85
CA ARG A 70 -4.76 12.25 9.52
C ARG A 70 -5.33 10.90 10.00
N GLU A 71 -6.64 10.75 9.97
CA GLU A 71 -7.37 9.53 10.28
C GLU A 71 -7.42 8.53 9.11
N ARG A 72 -6.99 8.94 7.91
CA ARG A 72 -7.01 8.09 6.70
C ARG A 72 -5.72 7.32 6.51
N HIS A 73 -5.83 6.21 5.79
CA HIS A 73 -4.68 5.43 5.34
C HIS A 73 -4.16 5.98 4.01
N TYR A 74 -2.88 6.35 3.98
CA TYR A 74 -2.18 6.84 2.79
C TYR A 74 -1.20 5.80 2.27
N LEU A 75 -1.04 5.75 0.96
CA LEU A 75 -0.09 4.87 0.30
C LEU A 75 1.31 5.21 0.77
N GLY A 76 1.97 4.24 1.41
CA GLY A 76 3.37 4.38 1.80
C GLY A 76 4.30 3.58 0.89
N VAL A 77 3.93 2.34 0.58
CA VAL A 77 4.81 1.42 -0.16
C VAL A 77 3.99 0.66 -1.20
N ILE A 78 4.56 0.55 -2.40
CA ILE A 78 4.13 -0.45 -3.38
C ILE A 78 5.28 -1.43 -3.58
N HIS A 79 4.99 -2.72 -3.56
CA HIS A 79 5.95 -3.73 -3.96
C HIS A 79 5.29 -4.77 -4.86
N LYS A 80 6.00 -5.20 -5.90
CA LYS A 80 5.57 -6.30 -6.76
C LYS A 80 6.12 -7.60 -6.19
N HIS A 81 5.25 -8.59 -5.98
CA HIS A 81 5.71 -9.93 -5.66
C HIS A 81 6.36 -10.53 -6.93
N THR A 82 7.69 -10.47 -7.00
CA THR A 82 8.49 -11.28 -7.92
C THR A 82 8.67 -12.65 -7.27
N ALA A 83 8.07 -13.67 -7.89
CA ALA A 83 8.27 -15.06 -7.49
C ALA A 83 9.68 -15.54 -7.84
#